data_AF-A0A2J6S9R2-F1
#
_entry.id   AF-A0A2J6S9R2-F1
#
_cell.length_a   1.000
_cell.length_b   1.000
_cell.length_c   1.000
_cell.angle_alpha   90.00
_cell.angle_beta   90.00
_cell.angle_gamma   90.00
#
_symmetry.space_group_name_H-M   'P 1'
#
loop_
_entity.id
_entity.type
_entity.pdbx_description
1 polymer ?
#
loop_
_entity_poly.entity_id
_entity_poly.type
_entity_poly.pdbx_seq_one_letter_code
_entity_poly.pdbx_strand_id
1 'polypeptide(L)'
;MPNWWRSFVVPFTPETSQIYAAAPTQKVYFAGEDPVRVPPRSYSLNSEKNGERDFNIDSEKRGKISSPEDVSSTKKSNFFDKITRAAGSSTTFFVMLTLLGVWVLLGFIFGPSDTWQILLQNISSVQVYVTDILLTRQSSNAGRSMMTILAELQSRNKTCERLLRQLPSCSWMETHKEKPKQLLVNGRPIEEEIEESLYLVSGQQTRGQRLWIKISHTVGKSLGSVWAFIFYWIGIVVWIVLGVPVQFSNEWQLYINTITALSLTLTSVFLQNIQQQQEDNLERSLEYALKVDAEVEYRLREITEDTKSNPIHEIPLRPLSRSERAIARFAAIMGSGLGVLISLIALVAWLAVGPILKFDDNWVLITGTFTGLVGFIDGFVLRNIYSIDETSAALQFRALMYSDSRLLEVLNISVPLEPVKKLSLSERISLATSDFCGHRYTSVGAVLVVVGLLVAASILQWSETGQLLCNTPTRIVEGFLLLVLIQAHNFPNMERARDFNGLLKRRLLLSSYVGDLED
;
A
#
# COMPACT_ATOMS: atom_id res chain seq x y z
N MET A 1 11.64 -21.32 17.28
CA MET A 1 11.75 -19.98 17.92
C MET A 1 11.11 -20.06 19.30
N PRO A 2 11.73 -19.51 20.34
CA PRO A 2 11.19 -19.50 21.70
C PRO A 2 9.84 -18.74 21.79
N ASN A 3 8.91 -19.20 22.63
CA ASN A 3 7.55 -18.63 22.76
C ASN A 3 7.54 -17.16 23.21
N TRP A 4 8.50 -16.75 24.05
CA TRP A 4 8.61 -15.35 24.50
C TRP A 4 8.98 -14.40 23.33
N TRP A 5 9.82 -14.86 22.41
CA TRP A 5 10.18 -14.12 21.20
C TRP A 5 8.98 -13.97 20.25
N ARG A 6 8.15 -15.01 20.10
CA ARG A 6 6.91 -14.91 19.32
C ARG A 6 5.93 -13.91 19.94
N SER A 7 5.72 -13.96 21.25
CA SER A 7 4.81 -13.02 21.93
C SER A 7 5.28 -11.57 21.85
N PHE A 8 6.60 -11.31 21.83
CA PHE A 8 7.15 -9.96 21.70
C PHE A 8 7.19 -9.46 20.25
N VAL A 9 7.29 -10.35 19.25
CA VAL A 9 7.46 -9.96 17.84
C VAL A 9 6.13 -9.87 17.09
N VAL A 10 5.16 -10.73 17.39
CA VAL A 10 3.85 -10.83 16.72
C VAL A 10 3.05 -9.51 16.72
N PRO A 11 3.02 -8.69 17.80
CA PRO A 11 2.32 -7.40 17.78
C PRO A 11 2.95 -6.37 16.83
N PHE A 12 4.21 -6.57 16.43
CA PHE A 12 5.03 -5.59 15.72
C PHE A 12 5.31 -5.98 14.28
N THR A 13 5.26 -7.26 13.91
CA THR A 13 5.47 -7.74 12.54
C THR A 13 4.20 -7.68 11.69
N PRO A 14 4.30 -7.28 10.40
CA PRO A 14 3.24 -7.52 9.44
C PRO A 14 2.98 -9.03 9.33
N GLU A 15 1.71 -9.41 9.24
CA GLU A 15 1.32 -10.81 9.23
C GLU A 15 1.53 -11.40 7.83
N THR A 16 2.36 -12.44 7.72
CA THR A 16 2.71 -13.11 6.46
C THR A 16 2.03 -14.48 6.31
N SER A 17 0.90 -14.69 6.99
CA SER A 17 0.14 -15.95 7.00
C SER A 17 -0.86 -16.04 5.83
N GLN A 18 -1.36 -17.26 5.58
CA GLN A 18 -2.45 -17.50 4.63
C GLN A 18 -3.65 -16.64 5.01
N ILE A 19 -4.32 -16.10 4.00
CA ILE A 19 -5.51 -15.30 4.21
C ILE A 19 -6.69 -16.27 4.17
N TYR A 20 -7.34 -16.41 5.31
CA TYR A 20 -8.63 -17.07 5.47
C TYR A 20 -9.65 -15.99 5.79
N ALA A 21 -10.58 -15.74 4.89
CA ALA A 21 -11.67 -14.82 5.13
C ALA A 21 -13.00 -15.48 4.78
N ALA A 22 -13.98 -15.38 5.67
CA ALA A 22 -15.37 -15.65 5.33
C ALA A 22 -16.11 -14.33 5.48
N ALA A 23 -16.99 -14.03 4.54
CA ALA A 23 -17.78 -12.82 4.66
C ALA A 23 -18.79 -12.94 5.81
N PRO A 24 -19.00 -11.87 6.60
CA PRO A 24 -20.05 -11.85 7.60
C PRO A 24 -21.40 -12.24 7.00
N THR A 25 -22.03 -13.27 7.56
CA THR A 25 -23.31 -13.81 7.11
C THR A 25 -24.44 -12.87 7.49
N GLN A 26 -25.24 -12.47 6.50
CA GLN A 26 -26.41 -11.65 6.74
C GLN A 26 -27.52 -12.47 7.40
N LYS A 27 -28.08 -11.96 8.49
CA LYS A 27 -29.19 -12.59 9.20
C LYS A 27 -30.50 -12.07 8.64
N VAL A 28 -31.36 -12.97 8.19
CA VAL A 28 -32.73 -12.67 7.79
C VAL A 28 -33.66 -13.10 8.93
N TYR A 29 -34.67 -12.28 9.23
CA TYR A 29 -35.69 -12.58 10.23
C TYR A 29 -36.96 -13.04 9.53
N PHE A 30 -37.38 -14.28 9.80
CA PHE A 30 -38.60 -14.85 9.21
C PHE A 30 -39.83 -14.40 10.00
N ALA A 31 -40.94 -14.18 9.30
CA ALA A 31 -42.20 -13.79 9.93
C ALA A 31 -42.65 -14.85 10.95
N GLY A 32 -42.53 -14.55 12.24
CA GLY A 32 -42.82 -15.46 13.36
C GLY A 32 -41.90 -15.31 14.57
N GLU A 33 -40.75 -14.63 14.43
CA GLU A 33 -39.89 -14.25 15.55
C GLU A 33 -40.14 -12.78 15.94
N ASP A 34 -40.45 -12.53 17.22
CA ASP A 34 -40.78 -11.19 17.73
C ASP A 34 -39.66 -10.17 17.45
N PRO A 35 -39.94 -9.03 16.81
CA PRO A 35 -38.94 -8.03 16.51
C PRO A 35 -38.69 -7.20 17.78
N VAL A 36 -37.64 -7.54 18.54
CA VAL A 36 -37.02 -6.53 19.41
C VAL A 36 -36.44 -5.48 18.47
N ARG A 37 -37.17 -4.36 18.30
CA ARG A 37 -36.77 -3.19 17.52
C ARG A 37 -35.34 -2.79 17.86
N VAL A 38 -34.39 -3.18 17.02
CA VAL A 38 -33.10 -2.49 16.91
C VAL A 38 -33.26 -1.52 15.74
N PRO A 39 -33.12 -0.20 15.94
CA PRO A 39 -33.21 0.76 14.84
C PRO A 39 -32.13 0.47 13.80
N PRO A 40 -32.29 0.91 12.54
CA PRO A 40 -31.27 0.75 11.52
C PRO A 40 -29.96 1.29 12.08
N ARG A 41 -28.92 0.45 12.14
CA ARG A 41 -27.58 0.91 12.52
C ARG A 41 -27.13 1.88 11.44
N SER A 42 -27.42 3.17 11.64
CA SER A 42 -26.60 4.23 11.11
C SER A 42 -25.18 3.91 11.54
N TYR A 43 -24.27 3.75 10.58
CA TYR A 43 -22.84 3.65 10.86
C TYR A 43 -22.38 4.96 11.52
N SER A 44 -22.54 5.07 12.83
CA SER A 44 -21.95 6.13 13.63
C SER A 44 -20.51 5.72 13.96
N LEU A 45 -19.55 6.50 13.46
CA LEU A 45 -18.23 6.60 14.06
C LEU A 45 -18.41 6.88 15.56
N ASN A 46 -18.07 5.91 16.42
CA ASN A 46 -17.29 6.10 17.65
C ASN A 46 -17.27 4.81 18.47
N SER A 47 -16.06 4.43 18.89
CA SER A 47 -15.79 3.37 19.85
C SER A 47 -16.27 3.78 21.24
N GLU A 48 -16.94 2.91 21.98
CA GLU A 48 -16.87 2.97 23.44
C GLU A 48 -17.03 1.60 24.12
N LYS A 49 -16.28 1.49 25.23
CA LYS A 49 -16.04 0.34 26.11
C LYS A 49 -17.31 -0.11 26.83
N ASN A 50 -17.42 -1.41 27.15
CA ASN A 50 -17.52 -1.91 28.54
C ASN A 50 -17.82 -3.42 28.62
N GLY A 51 -17.16 -4.08 29.58
CA GLY A 51 -17.80 -5.08 30.46
C GLY A 51 -17.55 -6.56 30.17
N GLU A 52 -16.56 -7.15 30.85
CA GLU A 52 -16.42 -8.59 31.09
C GLU A 52 -17.67 -9.20 31.75
N ARG A 53 -17.98 -10.45 31.40
CA ARG A 53 -18.32 -11.51 32.38
C ARG A 53 -18.18 -12.91 31.77
N ASP A 54 -17.46 -13.75 32.50
CA ASP A 54 -17.10 -15.13 32.22
C ASP A 54 -18.29 -16.06 31.94
N PHE A 55 -18.12 -16.99 31.00
CA PHE A 55 -18.71 -18.33 31.08
C PHE A 55 -17.72 -19.38 30.55
N ASN A 56 -17.33 -20.28 31.44
CA ASN A 56 -16.37 -21.35 31.25
C ASN A 56 -17.13 -22.64 30.86
N ILE A 57 -16.88 -23.20 29.67
CA ILE A 57 -17.29 -24.58 29.33
C ILE A 57 -16.18 -25.26 28.51
N ASP A 58 -15.58 -26.25 29.18
CA ASP A 58 -14.82 -27.43 28.75
C ASP A 58 -14.36 -27.52 27.28
N SER A 59 -13.05 -27.30 27.15
CA SER A 59 -12.23 -27.58 25.98
C SER A 59 -11.85 -29.06 25.92
N GLU A 60 -12.47 -29.83 25.03
CA GLU A 60 -11.77 -30.90 24.28
C GLU A 60 -12.63 -31.49 23.15
N LYS A 61 -12.06 -31.43 21.93
CA LYS A 61 -12.42 -32.22 20.72
C LYS A 61 -13.74 -31.87 19.99
N ARG A 62 -13.66 -30.92 19.04
CA ARG A 62 -14.04 -31.13 17.62
C ARG A 62 -13.74 -29.88 16.79
N GLY A 63 -13.06 -30.08 15.65
CA GLY A 63 -12.96 -29.23 14.46
C GLY A 63 -12.74 -27.74 14.67
N LYS A 64 -11.61 -27.19 14.20
CA LYS A 64 -11.39 -25.73 14.07
C LYS A 64 -12.48 -25.09 13.19
N ILE A 65 -13.62 -24.80 13.78
CA ILE A 65 -14.59 -23.82 13.33
C ILE A 65 -14.13 -22.55 14.02
N SER A 66 -13.54 -21.65 13.24
CA SER A 66 -13.06 -20.35 13.67
C SER A 66 -14.15 -19.62 14.45
N SER A 67 -13.80 -19.03 15.59
CA SER A 67 -14.71 -18.18 16.37
C SER A 67 -15.21 -17.02 15.51
N PRO A 68 -16.42 -16.45 15.73
CA PRO A 68 -16.86 -15.23 15.05
C PRO A 68 -15.85 -14.07 15.15
N GLU A 69 -15.03 -14.06 16.20
CA GLU A 69 -13.95 -13.07 16.41
C GLU A 69 -12.72 -13.31 15.52
N ASP A 70 -12.53 -14.53 14.99
CA ASP A 70 -11.42 -14.90 14.09
C ASP A 70 -11.73 -14.65 12.60
N VAL A 71 -12.95 -14.23 12.26
CA VAL A 71 -13.45 -14.09 10.87
C VAL A 71 -13.84 -12.65 10.54
N SER A 72 -13.62 -11.71 11.45
CA SER A 72 -13.82 -10.27 11.24
C SER A 72 -12.54 -9.62 10.72
N SER A 73 -12.58 -9.08 9.49
CA SER A 73 -11.48 -8.38 8.80
C SER A 73 -10.96 -7.11 9.47
N THR A 74 -11.61 -6.61 10.52
CA THR A 74 -11.19 -5.36 11.16
C THR A 74 -10.11 -5.63 12.21
N LYS A 75 -8.85 -5.74 11.75
CA LYS A 75 -7.68 -5.69 12.64
C LYS A 75 -7.71 -4.39 13.44
N LYS A 76 -7.64 -4.49 14.77
CA LYS A 76 -7.51 -3.32 15.64
C LYS A 76 -6.20 -2.59 15.33
N SER A 77 -6.28 -1.33 14.88
CA SER A 77 -5.12 -0.52 14.52
C SER A 77 -4.14 -0.41 15.69
N ASN A 78 -2.88 -0.82 15.50
CA ASN A 78 -1.84 -0.66 16.52
C ASN A 78 -1.34 0.80 16.53
N PHE A 79 -0.63 1.20 17.58
CA PHE A 79 0.04 2.50 17.71
C PHE A 79 0.93 2.83 16.49
N PHE A 80 1.69 1.84 16.00
CA PHE A 80 2.52 2.00 14.80
C PHE A 80 1.71 2.25 13.53
N ASP A 81 0.53 1.66 13.40
CA ASP A 81 -0.33 1.90 12.22
C ASP A 81 -0.87 3.34 12.23
N LYS A 82 -1.12 3.90 13.41
CA LYS A 82 -1.48 5.31 13.57
C LYS A 82 -0.32 6.24 13.20
N ILE A 83 0.91 5.90 13.58
CA ILE A 83 2.11 6.66 13.18
C ILE A 83 2.28 6.63 11.66
N THR A 84 2.19 5.44 11.04
CA THR A 84 2.28 5.30 9.59
C THR A 84 1.23 6.16 8.88
N ARG A 85 -0.02 6.10 9.32
CA ARG A 85 -1.10 6.92 8.76
C ARG A 85 -0.88 8.43 8.97
N ALA A 86 -0.35 8.82 10.14
CA ALA A 86 -0.01 10.21 10.41
C ALA A 86 1.15 10.71 9.53
N ALA A 87 2.17 9.89 9.30
CA ALA A 87 3.30 10.21 8.44
C ALA A 87 2.87 10.45 6.99
N GLY A 88 1.92 9.65 6.48
CA GLY A 88 1.31 9.85 5.16
C GLY A 88 0.24 10.96 5.09
N SER A 89 -0.06 11.66 6.18
CA SER A 89 -1.09 12.72 6.15
C SER A 89 -0.62 13.95 5.37
N SER A 90 -1.57 14.66 4.74
CA SER A 90 -1.24 15.92 4.04
C SER A 90 -0.71 16.99 4.98
N THR A 91 -1.10 16.96 6.25
CA THR A 91 -0.55 17.86 7.29
C THR A 91 0.94 17.64 7.47
N THR A 92 1.39 16.39 7.60
CA THR A 92 2.82 16.06 7.71
C THR A 92 3.59 16.52 6.48
N PHE A 93 3.03 16.32 5.28
CA PHE A 93 3.64 16.83 4.04
C PHE A 93 3.86 18.35 4.09
N PHE A 94 2.85 19.14 4.45
CA PHE A 94 3.00 20.61 4.51
C PHE A 94 3.92 21.07 5.64
N VAL A 95 3.95 20.37 6.79
CA VAL A 95 4.91 20.64 7.86
C VAL A 95 6.33 20.41 7.36
N MET A 96 6.61 19.27 6.73
CA MET A 96 7.93 18.97 6.17
C MET A 96 8.34 19.97 5.08
N LEU A 97 7.41 20.35 4.20
CA LEU A 97 7.65 21.37 3.18
C LEU A 97 7.97 22.74 3.81
N THR A 98 7.29 23.09 4.90
CA THR A 98 7.55 24.34 5.64
C THR A 98 8.92 24.29 6.29
N LEU A 99 9.29 23.18 6.93
CA LEU A 99 10.61 23.00 7.55
C LEU A 99 11.74 23.10 6.52
N LEU A 100 11.58 22.46 5.36
CA LEU A 100 12.51 22.59 4.24
C LEU A 100 12.59 24.04 3.73
N GLY A 101 11.44 24.71 3.56
CA GLY A 101 11.39 26.11 3.14
C GLY A 101 12.09 27.04 4.13
N VAL A 102 11.87 26.85 5.43
CA VAL A 102 12.56 27.59 6.51
C VAL A 102 14.06 27.35 6.43
N TRP A 103 14.50 26.10 6.26
CA TRP A 103 15.92 25.80 6.09
C TRP A 103 16.51 26.51 4.86
N VAL A 104 15.84 26.49 3.70
CA VAL A 104 16.33 27.20 2.51
C VAL A 104 16.45 28.71 2.77
N LEU A 105 15.44 29.32 3.40
CA LEU A 105 15.43 30.75 3.73
C LEU A 105 16.55 31.14 4.71
N LEU A 106 16.75 30.34 5.76
CA LEU A 106 17.82 30.58 6.73
C LEU A 106 19.22 30.42 6.09
N GLY A 107 19.39 29.48 5.16
CA GLY A 107 20.62 29.33 4.39
C GLY A 107 20.94 30.54 3.52
N PHE A 108 19.93 31.19 2.93
CA PHE A 108 20.12 32.45 2.20
C PHE A 108 20.52 33.61 3.10
N ILE A 109 20.01 33.65 4.35
CA ILE A 109 20.28 34.73 5.30
C ILE A 109 21.67 34.57 5.94
N PHE A 110 22.01 33.36 6.39
CA PHE A 110 23.23 33.09 7.17
C PHE A 110 24.42 32.61 6.33
N GLY A 111 24.20 32.32 5.05
CA GLY A 111 25.21 31.79 4.13
C GLY A 111 25.26 30.25 4.14
N PRO A 112 25.41 29.59 2.97
CA PRO A 112 25.37 28.13 2.85
C PRO A 112 26.72 27.49 3.21
N SER A 113 27.13 27.59 4.48
CA SER A 113 28.36 26.96 4.97
C SER A 113 28.33 25.43 4.84
N ASP A 114 29.48 24.79 4.89
CA ASP A 114 29.57 23.32 4.85
C ASP A 114 28.79 22.69 6.01
N THR A 115 28.90 23.26 7.22
CA THR A 115 28.11 22.84 8.39
C THR A 115 26.61 22.95 8.15
N TRP A 116 26.16 24.02 7.45
CA TRP A 116 24.75 24.21 7.10
C TRP A 116 24.24 23.09 6.18
N GLN A 117 25.06 22.73 5.20
CA GLN A 117 24.78 21.65 4.24
C GLN A 117 24.78 20.27 4.90
N ILE A 118 25.81 19.97 5.69
CA ILE A 118 25.97 18.71 6.44
C ILE A 118 24.77 18.48 7.37
N LEU A 119 24.27 19.54 8.02
CA LEU A 119 23.10 19.43 8.90
C LEU A 119 21.87 18.90 8.15
N LEU A 120 21.52 19.50 7.00
CA LEU A 120 20.38 19.03 6.20
C LEU A 120 20.59 17.59 5.74
N GLN A 121 21.79 17.27 5.27
CA GLN A 121 22.10 15.94 4.75
C GLN A 121 21.86 14.83 5.78
N ASN A 122 22.22 15.06 7.05
CA ASN A 122 22.02 14.06 8.11
C ASN A 122 20.56 13.99 8.57
N ILE A 123 19.88 15.14 8.70
CA ILE A 123 18.45 15.16 9.01
C ILE A 123 17.66 14.43 7.91
N SER A 124 17.97 14.74 6.66
CA SER A 124 17.36 14.12 5.49
C SER A 124 17.58 12.62 5.48
N SER A 125 18.80 12.14 5.65
CA SER A 125 19.08 10.70 5.56
C SER A 125 18.38 9.89 6.66
N VAL A 126 18.29 10.44 7.88
CA VAL A 126 17.50 9.84 8.96
C VAL A 126 16.01 9.86 8.63
N GLN A 127 15.50 10.97 8.10
CA GLN A 127 14.09 11.08 7.72
C GLN A 127 13.73 10.08 6.63
N VAL A 128 14.51 9.99 5.55
CA VAL A 128 14.27 9.07 4.43
C VAL A 128 14.28 7.63 4.93
N TYR A 129 15.27 7.27 5.74
CA TYR A 129 15.34 5.96 6.38
C TYR A 129 14.10 5.61 7.22
N VAL A 130 13.59 6.58 8.00
CA VAL A 130 12.34 6.39 8.76
C VAL A 130 11.15 6.27 7.81
N THR A 131 11.09 7.08 6.76
CA THR A 131 10.03 7.02 5.76
C THR A 131 10.02 5.68 5.02
N ASP A 132 11.17 5.10 4.68
CA ASP A 132 11.25 3.81 4.01
C ASP A 132 10.71 2.65 4.87
N ILE A 133 11.04 2.66 6.17
CA ILE A 133 10.44 1.75 7.17
C ILE A 133 8.92 1.88 7.17
N LEU A 134 8.42 3.12 7.21
CA LEU A 134 6.99 3.39 7.27
C LEU A 134 6.28 3.05 5.95
N LEU A 135 6.91 3.26 4.80
CA LEU A 135 6.41 2.89 3.47
C LEU A 135 6.32 1.37 3.33
N THR A 136 7.36 0.65 3.75
CA THR A 136 7.36 -0.82 3.79
C THR A 136 6.19 -1.34 4.62
N ARG A 137 5.99 -0.75 5.81
CA ARG A 137 4.87 -1.09 6.68
C ARG A 137 3.52 -0.77 6.06
N GLN A 138 3.40 0.43 5.47
CA GLN A 138 2.19 0.92 4.84
C GLN A 138 1.71 -0.03 3.73
N SER A 139 2.60 -0.37 2.80
CA SER A 139 2.25 -1.30 1.72
C SER A 139 1.90 -2.70 2.23
N SER A 140 2.62 -3.21 3.22
CA SER A 140 2.32 -4.54 3.76
C SER A 140 0.93 -4.59 4.40
N ASN A 141 0.58 -3.56 5.17
CA ASN A 141 -0.75 -3.43 5.77
C ASN A 141 -1.84 -3.26 4.69
N ALA A 142 -1.62 -2.38 3.72
CA ALA A 142 -2.58 -2.11 2.64
C ALA A 142 -2.82 -3.33 1.75
N GLY A 143 -1.74 -4.03 1.37
CA GLY A 143 -1.80 -5.27 0.59
C GLY A 143 -2.60 -6.36 1.31
N ARG A 144 -2.35 -6.57 2.60
CA ARG A 144 -3.09 -7.57 3.40
C ARG A 144 -4.56 -7.20 3.57
N SER A 145 -4.87 -5.92 3.83
CA SER A 145 -6.26 -5.44 3.92
C SER A 145 -7.01 -5.69 2.60
N MET A 146 -6.42 -5.26 1.47
CA MET A 146 -7.03 -5.43 0.15
C MET A 146 -7.27 -6.92 -0.18
N MET A 147 -6.29 -7.79 0.07
CA MET A 147 -6.44 -9.22 -0.19
C MET A 147 -7.50 -9.87 0.70
N THR A 148 -7.66 -9.40 1.94
CA THR A 148 -8.73 -9.87 2.83
C THR A 148 -10.10 -9.46 2.31
N ILE A 149 -10.28 -8.21 1.88
CA ILE A 149 -11.54 -7.75 1.28
C ILE A 149 -11.88 -8.52 0.00
N LEU A 150 -10.88 -8.78 -0.85
CA LEU A 150 -11.08 -9.60 -2.06
C LEU A 150 -11.48 -11.05 -1.71
N ALA A 151 -10.92 -11.62 -0.65
CA ALA A 151 -11.33 -12.94 -0.17
C ALA A 151 -12.78 -12.94 0.36
N GLU A 152 -13.20 -11.90 1.07
CA GLU A 152 -14.59 -11.74 1.52
C GLU A 152 -15.56 -11.63 0.35
N LEU A 153 -15.25 -10.80 -0.65
CA LEU A 153 -16.07 -10.69 -1.87
C LEU A 153 -16.19 -12.03 -2.59
N GLN A 154 -15.09 -12.79 -2.69
CA GLN A 154 -15.13 -14.13 -3.28
C GLN A 154 -15.88 -15.15 -2.41
N SER A 155 -15.84 -15.02 -1.09
CA SER A 155 -16.62 -15.83 -0.14
C SER A 155 -18.12 -15.61 -0.36
N ARG A 156 -18.57 -14.34 -0.37
CA ARG A 156 -19.97 -13.99 -0.69
C ARG A 156 -20.39 -14.44 -2.07
N ASN A 157 -19.51 -14.28 -3.07
CA ASN A 157 -19.84 -14.68 -4.44
C ASN A 157 -20.24 -16.16 -4.55
N LYS A 158 -19.54 -17.04 -3.82
CA LYS A 158 -19.87 -18.47 -3.75
C LYS A 158 -21.23 -18.72 -3.11
N THR A 159 -21.59 -17.92 -2.09
CA THR A 159 -22.93 -17.96 -1.50
C THR A 159 -23.97 -17.46 -2.49
N CYS A 160 -23.81 -16.29 -3.09
CA CYS A 160 -24.74 -15.75 -4.08
C CYS A 160 -24.96 -16.72 -5.24
N GLU A 161 -23.88 -17.35 -5.77
CA GLU A 161 -23.96 -18.40 -6.79
C GLU A 161 -24.85 -19.56 -6.34
N ARG A 162 -24.66 -20.03 -5.10
CA ARG A 162 -25.43 -21.14 -4.53
C ARG A 162 -26.90 -20.77 -4.35
N LEU A 163 -27.21 -19.56 -3.88
CA LEU A 163 -28.58 -19.10 -3.64
C LEU A 163 -29.33 -18.88 -4.96
N LEU A 164 -28.70 -18.21 -5.93
CA LEU A 164 -29.29 -18.00 -7.27
C LEU A 164 -29.63 -19.33 -7.95
N ARG A 165 -28.81 -20.37 -7.78
CA ARG A 165 -29.09 -21.70 -8.33
C ARG A 165 -30.31 -22.40 -7.73
N GLN A 166 -30.78 -21.96 -6.56
CA GLN A 166 -31.99 -22.50 -5.94
C GLN A 166 -33.26 -21.89 -6.55
N LEU A 167 -33.15 -20.74 -7.20
CA LEU A 167 -34.26 -20.02 -7.83
C LEU A 167 -34.49 -20.53 -9.27
N PRO A 168 -35.66 -21.11 -9.59
CA PRO A 168 -35.94 -21.60 -10.95
C PRO A 168 -35.88 -20.50 -12.01
N SER A 169 -36.29 -19.28 -11.65
CA SER A 169 -36.28 -18.08 -12.50
C SER A 169 -34.86 -17.64 -12.92
N CYS A 170 -33.85 -17.98 -12.12
CA CYS A 170 -32.44 -17.67 -12.39
C CYS A 170 -31.71 -18.80 -13.13
N SER A 171 -32.41 -19.87 -13.52
CA SER A 171 -31.80 -20.94 -14.30
C SER A 171 -31.49 -20.46 -15.72
N TRP A 172 -30.35 -20.90 -16.26
CA TRP A 172 -29.86 -20.48 -17.58
C TRP A 172 -30.92 -20.61 -18.68
N MET A 173 -31.69 -21.69 -18.66
CA MET A 173 -32.72 -21.96 -19.67
C MET A 173 -33.91 -21.01 -19.58
N GLU A 174 -34.23 -20.48 -18.40
CA GLU A 174 -35.30 -19.49 -18.22
C GLU A 174 -34.81 -18.09 -18.59
N THR A 175 -33.64 -17.68 -18.11
CA THR A 175 -33.08 -16.33 -18.33
C THR A 175 -32.77 -16.05 -19.81
N HIS A 176 -32.41 -17.07 -20.58
CA HIS A 176 -32.08 -16.96 -22.01
C HIS A 176 -33.27 -17.09 -22.97
N LYS A 177 -34.50 -17.25 -22.45
CA LYS A 177 -35.72 -17.12 -23.28
C LYS A 177 -35.93 -15.69 -23.74
N GLU A 178 -35.54 -14.75 -22.90
CA GLU A 178 -35.66 -13.33 -23.17
C GLU A 178 -34.36 -12.77 -23.79
N LYS A 179 -34.47 -11.59 -24.42
CA LYS A 179 -33.27 -10.88 -24.88
C LYS A 179 -32.42 -10.48 -23.67
N PRO A 180 -31.09 -10.33 -23.84
CA PRO A 180 -30.20 -9.93 -22.76
C PRO A 180 -30.73 -8.69 -22.04
N LYS A 181 -30.87 -8.77 -20.71
CA LYS A 181 -31.36 -7.66 -19.91
C LYS A 181 -30.28 -6.57 -19.88
N GLN A 182 -30.60 -5.42 -20.46
CA GLN A 182 -29.85 -4.18 -20.24
C GLN A 182 -30.42 -3.54 -18.98
N LEU A 183 -29.95 -3.98 -17.81
CA LEU A 183 -30.42 -3.43 -16.55
C LEU A 183 -29.97 -1.97 -16.44
N LEU A 184 -30.94 -1.06 -16.41
CA LEU A 184 -30.76 0.32 -15.97
C LEU A 184 -30.95 0.30 -14.46
N VAL A 185 -29.92 0.66 -13.70
CA VAL A 185 -30.09 0.76 -12.25
C VAL A 185 -30.90 2.03 -11.98
N ASN A 186 -32.06 1.87 -11.33
CA ASN A 186 -33.02 2.96 -11.07
C ASN A 186 -33.47 3.75 -12.32
N GLY A 187 -33.51 3.12 -13.50
CA GLY A 187 -33.92 3.76 -14.76
C GLY A 187 -32.88 4.72 -15.37
N ARG A 188 -31.65 4.76 -14.82
CA ARG A 188 -30.52 5.54 -15.35
C ARG A 188 -29.43 4.64 -15.93
N PRO A 189 -28.56 5.17 -16.82
CA PRO A 189 -27.34 4.47 -17.22
C PRO A 189 -26.49 4.12 -15.99
N ILE A 190 -25.98 2.89 -15.93
CA ILE A 190 -25.18 2.39 -14.80
C ILE A 190 -23.98 3.29 -14.49
N GLU A 191 -23.41 3.92 -15.53
CA GLU A 191 -22.28 4.84 -15.41
C GLU A 191 -22.60 6.05 -14.52
N GLU A 192 -23.83 6.60 -14.59
CA GLU A 192 -24.24 7.73 -13.75
C GLU A 192 -24.39 7.31 -12.28
N GLU A 193 -24.91 6.11 -12.02
CA GLU A 193 -25.08 5.58 -10.66
C GLU A 193 -23.73 5.19 -10.03
N ILE A 194 -22.78 4.71 -10.83
CA ILE A 194 -21.39 4.53 -10.40
C ILE A 194 -20.77 5.88 -10.03
N GLU A 195 -20.90 6.90 -10.87
CA GLU A 195 -20.34 8.22 -10.60
C GLU A 195 -20.96 8.84 -9.33
N GLU A 196 -22.27 8.73 -9.15
CA GLU A 196 -22.98 9.20 -7.97
C GLU A 196 -22.57 8.42 -6.70
N SER A 197 -22.51 7.09 -6.76
CA SER A 197 -22.08 6.28 -5.62
C SER A 197 -20.62 6.50 -5.23
N LEU A 198 -19.72 6.64 -6.19
CA LEU A 198 -18.32 7.01 -5.92
C LEU A 198 -18.19 8.43 -5.36
N TYR A 199 -19.03 9.35 -5.81
CA TYR A 199 -19.11 10.69 -5.25
C TYR A 199 -19.56 10.67 -3.79
N LEU A 200 -20.58 9.86 -3.46
CA LEU A 200 -21.08 9.69 -2.09
C LEU A 200 -20.01 9.08 -1.16
N VAL A 201 -19.25 8.10 -1.64
CA VAL A 201 -18.18 7.43 -0.89
C VAL A 201 -16.97 8.34 -0.66
N SER A 202 -16.64 9.18 -1.65
CA SER A 202 -15.51 10.12 -1.55
C SER A 202 -15.81 11.37 -0.70
N GLY A 203 -17.08 11.62 -0.41
CA GLY A 203 -17.56 12.69 0.46
C GLY A 203 -17.41 14.10 -0.13
N GLN A 204 -18.01 15.10 0.53
CA GLN A 204 -17.86 16.50 0.12
C GLN A 204 -16.44 17.00 0.41
N GLN A 205 -15.62 17.05 -0.64
CA GLN A 205 -14.28 17.63 -0.54
C GLN A 205 -14.32 19.16 -0.59
N THR A 206 -13.60 19.79 0.34
CA THR A 206 -13.38 21.23 0.33
C THR A 206 -12.70 21.67 -0.99
N ARG A 207 -12.84 22.94 -1.37
CA ARG A 207 -12.15 23.47 -2.56
C ARG A 207 -10.63 23.29 -2.49
N GLY A 208 -10.05 23.48 -1.30
CA GLY A 208 -8.62 23.30 -1.05
C GLY A 208 -8.17 21.85 -1.23
N GLN A 209 -8.93 20.89 -0.70
CA GLN A 209 -8.65 19.46 -0.90
C GLN A 209 -8.70 19.09 -2.39
N ARG A 210 -9.73 19.51 -3.13
CA ARG A 210 -9.82 19.22 -4.58
C ARG A 210 -8.64 19.79 -5.36
N LEU A 211 -8.22 21.01 -5.04
CA LEU A 211 -7.06 21.62 -5.67
C LEU A 211 -5.78 20.85 -5.33
N TRP A 212 -5.58 20.51 -4.05
CA TRP A 212 -4.45 19.70 -3.60
C TRP A 212 -4.38 18.36 -4.33
N ILE A 213 -5.49 17.62 -4.40
CA ILE A 213 -5.55 16.33 -5.09
C ILE A 213 -5.18 16.46 -6.57
N LYS A 214 -5.68 17.51 -7.26
CA LYS A 214 -5.33 17.78 -8.65
C LYS A 214 -3.84 18.08 -8.82
N ILE A 215 -3.27 18.92 -7.95
CA ILE A 215 -1.85 19.25 -7.97
C ILE A 215 -1.01 18.00 -7.73
N SER A 216 -1.29 17.24 -6.67
CA SER A 216 -0.58 16.01 -6.33
C SER A 216 -0.65 14.98 -7.45
N HIS A 217 -1.80 14.81 -8.09
CA HIS A 217 -1.93 13.92 -9.24
C HIS A 217 -1.08 14.37 -10.43
N THR A 218 -1.08 15.66 -10.76
CA THR A 218 -0.24 16.20 -11.83
C THR A 218 1.25 16.05 -11.51
N VAL A 219 1.66 16.39 -10.29
CA VAL A 219 3.06 16.26 -9.84
C VAL A 219 3.49 14.79 -9.82
N GLY A 220 2.64 13.89 -9.30
CA GLY A 220 2.89 12.44 -9.30
C GLY A 220 3.07 11.89 -10.71
N LYS A 221 2.23 12.29 -11.66
CA LYS A 221 2.36 11.89 -13.07
C LYS A 221 3.64 12.43 -13.71
N SER A 222 4.03 13.66 -13.37
CA SER A 222 5.27 14.27 -13.86
C SER A 222 6.52 13.57 -13.30
N LEU A 223 6.59 13.36 -11.98
CA LEU A 223 7.70 12.69 -11.30
C LEU A 223 7.84 11.22 -11.69
N GLY A 224 6.73 10.54 -11.92
CA GLY A 224 6.70 9.16 -12.41
C GLY A 224 6.81 9.04 -13.93
N SER A 225 7.25 10.07 -14.66
CA SER A 225 7.39 10.00 -16.12
C SER A 225 8.81 9.63 -16.55
N VAL A 226 8.96 9.01 -17.72
CA VAL A 226 10.29 8.76 -18.32
C VAL A 226 11.08 10.06 -18.50
N TRP A 227 10.42 11.19 -18.73
CA TRP A 227 11.10 12.49 -18.82
C TRP A 227 11.76 12.88 -17.50
N ALA A 228 11.11 12.64 -16.36
CA ALA A 228 11.72 12.87 -15.06
C ALA A 228 12.96 11.99 -14.86
N PHE A 229 12.93 10.73 -15.32
CA PHE A 229 14.09 9.84 -15.26
C PHE A 229 15.24 10.35 -16.12
N ILE A 230 14.95 10.81 -17.34
CA ILE A 230 15.94 11.40 -18.24
C ILE A 230 16.56 12.64 -17.62
N PHE A 231 15.75 13.58 -17.12
CA PHE A 231 16.27 14.80 -16.48
C PHE A 231 17.12 14.49 -15.24
N TYR A 232 16.69 13.51 -14.43
CA TYR A 232 17.45 13.04 -13.27
C TYR A 232 18.86 12.58 -13.68
N TRP A 233 18.95 11.64 -14.63
CA TRP A 233 20.23 11.09 -15.08
C TRP A 233 21.08 12.09 -15.86
N ILE A 234 20.48 13.00 -16.63
CA ILE A 234 21.22 14.11 -17.25
C ILE A 234 21.88 14.96 -16.17
N GLY A 235 21.17 15.29 -15.09
CA GLY A 235 21.73 16.03 -13.96
C GLY A 235 22.94 15.32 -13.33
N ILE A 236 22.83 14.00 -13.10
CA ILE A 236 23.94 13.19 -12.57
C ILE A 236 25.12 13.15 -13.54
N VAL A 237 24.88 12.96 -14.84
CA VAL A 237 25.95 12.94 -15.86
C VAL A 237 26.66 14.29 -15.94
N VAL A 238 25.91 15.40 -15.93
CA VAL A 238 26.48 16.76 -15.89
C VAL A 238 27.34 16.93 -14.65
N TRP A 239 26.88 16.50 -13.48
CA TRP A 239 27.67 16.53 -12.26
C TRP A 239 28.95 15.67 -12.35
N ILE A 240 28.90 14.48 -12.95
CA ILE A 240 30.09 13.64 -13.15
C ILE A 240 31.11 14.36 -14.07
N VAL A 241 30.65 14.89 -15.21
CA VAL A 241 31.53 15.54 -16.19
C VAL A 241 32.18 16.79 -15.60
N LEU A 242 31.41 17.62 -14.89
CA LEU A 242 31.92 18.82 -14.23
C LEU A 242 32.81 18.51 -13.01
N GLY A 243 32.74 17.28 -12.48
CA GLY A 243 33.59 16.82 -11.37
C GLY A 243 35.02 16.47 -11.77
N VAL A 244 35.27 16.13 -13.04
CA VAL A 244 36.59 15.71 -13.52
C VAL A 244 37.66 16.81 -13.35
N PRO A 245 37.43 18.07 -13.77
CA PRO A 245 38.41 19.14 -13.60
C PRO A 245 38.76 19.44 -12.13
N VAL A 246 37.81 19.21 -11.21
CA VAL A 246 37.98 19.46 -9.76
C VAL A 246 38.33 18.19 -8.98
N GLN A 247 38.67 17.10 -9.68
CA GLN A 247 39.10 15.82 -9.11
C GLN A 247 38.14 15.25 -8.05
N PHE A 248 36.84 15.52 -8.17
CA PHE A 248 35.81 15.12 -7.20
C PHE A 248 36.17 15.46 -5.75
N SER A 249 36.59 16.71 -5.50
CA SER A 249 36.86 17.23 -4.16
C SER A 249 35.70 16.98 -3.16
N ASN A 250 36.00 16.98 -1.86
CA ASN A 250 34.97 16.77 -0.83
C ASN A 250 33.83 17.81 -0.94
N GLU A 251 34.16 19.09 -1.22
CA GLU A 251 33.17 20.14 -1.49
C GLU A 251 32.27 19.81 -2.70
N TRP A 252 32.84 19.29 -3.79
CA TRP A 252 32.09 18.90 -4.97
C TRP A 252 31.11 17.75 -4.70
N GLN A 253 31.53 16.79 -3.86
CA GLN A 253 30.68 15.70 -3.38
C GLN A 253 29.60 16.21 -2.40
N LEU A 254 29.93 17.21 -1.58
CA LEU A 254 28.99 17.81 -0.66
C LEU A 254 27.81 18.47 -1.39
N TYR A 255 28.06 19.18 -2.50
CA TYR A 255 26.98 19.81 -3.28
C TYR A 255 25.95 18.80 -3.79
N ILE A 256 26.41 17.69 -4.40
CA ILE A 256 25.47 16.68 -4.89
C ILE A 256 24.76 15.97 -3.74
N ASN A 257 25.43 15.75 -2.61
CA ASN A 257 24.81 15.18 -1.42
C ASN A 257 23.74 16.08 -0.83
N THR A 258 23.92 17.41 -0.87
CA THR A 258 22.91 18.39 -0.43
C THR A 258 21.70 18.38 -1.38
N ILE A 259 21.93 18.41 -2.69
CA ILE A 259 20.85 18.42 -3.69
C ILE A 259 20.06 17.09 -3.65
N THR A 260 20.75 15.96 -3.54
CA THR A 260 20.10 14.65 -3.42
C THR A 260 19.35 14.51 -2.11
N ALA A 261 19.88 14.99 -0.99
CA ALA A 261 19.17 15.03 0.30
C ALA A 261 17.86 15.86 0.21
N LEU A 262 17.92 17.04 -0.41
CA LEU A 262 16.73 17.85 -0.66
C LEU A 262 15.69 17.08 -1.51
N SER A 263 16.15 16.47 -2.61
CA SER A 263 15.32 15.68 -3.52
C SER A 263 14.68 14.48 -2.82
N LEU A 264 15.46 13.69 -2.09
CA LEU A 264 15.01 12.52 -1.33
C LEU A 264 13.98 12.90 -0.28
N THR A 265 14.23 13.97 0.49
CA THR A 265 13.30 14.45 1.52
C THR A 265 11.96 14.83 0.89
N LEU A 266 12.00 15.63 -0.19
CA LEU A 266 10.79 16.08 -0.85
C LEU A 266 10.02 14.91 -1.50
N THR A 267 10.72 14.06 -2.25
CA THR A 267 10.11 12.95 -3.00
C THR A 267 9.59 11.84 -2.08
N SER A 268 10.29 11.52 -0.99
CA SER A 268 9.86 10.49 -0.02
C SER A 268 8.59 10.91 0.74
N VAL A 269 8.54 12.13 1.27
CA VAL A 269 7.36 12.64 1.98
C VAL A 269 6.18 12.82 1.01
N PHE A 270 6.46 13.25 -0.22
CA PHE A 270 5.43 13.33 -1.27
C PHE A 270 4.87 11.96 -1.65
N LEU A 271 5.75 10.97 -1.86
CA LEU A 271 5.37 9.59 -2.15
C LEU A 271 4.50 9.01 -1.03
N GLN A 272 4.92 9.20 0.24
CA GLN A 272 4.16 8.72 1.39
C GLN A 272 2.77 9.38 1.48
N ASN A 273 2.67 10.67 1.15
CA ASN A 273 1.38 11.35 1.14
C ASN A 273 0.46 10.85 0.02
N ILE A 274 0.97 10.74 -1.22
CA ILE A 274 0.17 10.20 -2.32
C ILE A 274 -0.27 8.78 -2.00
N GLN A 275 0.64 7.93 -1.54
CA GLN A 275 0.33 6.54 -1.26
C GLN A 275 -0.78 6.42 -0.22
N GLN A 276 -0.70 7.17 0.89
CA GLN A 276 -1.75 7.14 1.92
C GLN A 276 -3.09 7.61 1.38
N GLN A 277 -3.10 8.67 0.57
CA GLN A 277 -4.34 9.18 -0.01
C GLN A 277 -4.99 8.17 -0.96
N GLN A 278 -4.19 7.46 -1.76
CA GLN A 278 -4.69 6.45 -2.69
C GLN A 278 -5.21 5.21 -1.96
N GLU A 279 -4.50 4.75 -0.92
CA GLU A 279 -4.92 3.63 -0.08
C GLU A 279 -6.24 3.93 0.63
N ASP A 280 -6.37 5.10 1.27
CA ASP A 280 -7.60 5.55 1.93
C ASP A 280 -8.79 5.60 0.95
N ASN A 281 -8.55 6.04 -0.29
CA ASN A 281 -9.60 6.09 -1.31
C ASN A 281 -10.00 4.68 -1.78
N LEU A 282 -9.02 3.79 -1.97
CA LEU A 282 -9.27 2.41 -2.39
C LEU A 282 -10.01 1.62 -1.30
N GLU A 283 -9.60 1.78 -0.03
CA GLU A 283 -10.25 1.14 1.11
C GLU A 283 -11.72 1.53 1.22
N ARG A 284 -12.05 2.84 1.21
CA ARG A 284 -13.44 3.31 1.23
C ARG A 284 -14.26 2.77 0.06
N SER A 285 -13.64 2.68 -1.11
CA SER A 285 -14.30 2.19 -2.33
C SER A 285 -14.59 0.68 -2.23
N LEU A 286 -13.64 -0.12 -1.74
CA LEU A 286 -13.82 -1.54 -1.49
C LEU A 286 -14.83 -1.83 -0.38
N GLU A 287 -14.83 -1.03 0.70
CA GLU A 287 -15.86 -1.10 1.74
C GLU A 287 -17.27 -0.83 1.18
N TYR A 288 -17.39 0.10 0.24
CA TYR A 288 -18.67 0.34 -0.45
C TYR A 288 -19.10 -0.87 -1.27
N ALA A 289 -18.18 -1.48 -2.04
CA ALA A 289 -18.48 -2.71 -2.78
C ALA A 289 -18.94 -3.85 -1.85
N LEU A 290 -18.32 -4.00 -0.67
CA LEU A 290 -18.75 -4.96 0.35
C LEU A 290 -20.17 -4.69 0.86
N LYS A 291 -20.58 -3.42 0.99
CA LYS A 291 -21.94 -3.05 1.41
C LYS A 291 -22.98 -3.42 0.36
N VAL A 292 -22.72 -3.10 -0.91
CA VAL A 292 -23.59 -3.50 -2.02
C VAL A 292 -23.73 -5.02 -2.05
N ASP A 293 -22.60 -5.73 -1.97
CA ASP A 293 -22.58 -7.20 -2.00
C ASP A 293 -23.29 -7.84 -0.79
N ALA A 294 -23.23 -7.22 0.38
CA ALA A 294 -23.97 -7.64 1.56
C ALA A 294 -25.48 -7.48 1.39
N GLU A 295 -25.95 -6.40 0.76
CA GLU A 295 -27.37 -6.20 0.46
C GLU A 295 -27.87 -7.28 -0.52
N VAL A 296 -27.10 -7.57 -1.57
CA VAL A 296 -27.42 -8.66 -2.50
C VAL A 296 -27.54 -10.00 -1.76
N GLU A 297 -26.59 -10.31 -0.89
CA GLU A 297 -26.63 -11.54 -0.09
C GLU A 297 -27.87 -11.59 0.80
N TYR A 298 -28.20 -10.49 1.50
CA TYR A 298 -29.36 -10.38 2.37
C TYR A 298 -30.66 -10.71 1.61
N ARG A 299 -30.88 -10.06 0.47
CA ARG A 299 -32.07 -10.26 -0.37
C ARG A 299 -32.20 -11.67 -0.90
N LEU A 300 -31.10 -12.25 -1.39
CA LEU A 300 -31.12 -13.63 -1.86
C LEU A 300 -31.45 -14.62 -0.73
N ARG A 301 -30.95 -14.37 0.49
CA ARG A 301 -31.28 -15.20 1.66
C ARG A 301 -32.73 -15.05 2.10
N GLU A 302 -33.31 -13.87 1.93
CA GLU A 302 -34.72 -13.61 2.21
C GLU A 302 -35.63 -14.42 1.28
N ILE A 303 -35.33 -14.42 -0.03
CA ILE A 303 -36.11 -15.18 -1.02
C ILE A 303 -35.91 -16.70 -0.87
N THR A 304 -34.70 -17.15 -0.54
CA THR A 304 -34.35 -18.59 -0.48
C THR A 304 -34.52 -19.21 0.91
N GLU A 305 -34.82 -18.40 1.93
CA GLU A 305 -34.87 -18.78 3.34
C GLU A 305 -33.57 -19.46 3.85
N ASP A 306 -32.40 -19.09 3.30
CA ASP A 306 -31.13 -19.73 3.62
C ASP A 306 -30.40 -19.06 4.79
N THR A 307 -30.20 -19.83 5.87
CA THR A 307 -29.47 -19.41 7.08
C THR A 307 -28.02 -19.92 7.15
N LYS A 308 -27.53 -20.59 6.10
CA LYS A 308 -26.19 -21.21 6.12
C LYS A 308 -25.09 -20.16 6.07
N SER A 309 -24.08 -20.31 6.93
CA SER A 309 -22.93 -19.41 6.96
C SER A 309 -22.16 -19.39 5.64
N ASN A 310 -21.56 -18.22 5.34
CA ASN A 310 -20.70 -18.06 4.17
C ASN A 310 -19.47 -18.97 4.25
N PRO A 311 -19.04 -19.57 3.13
CA PRO A 311 -17.88 -20.46 3.13
C PRO A 311 -16.60 -19.65 3.32
N ILE A 312 -15.63 -20.22 4.05
CA ILE A 312 -14.29 -19.63 4.14
C ILE A 312 -13.65 -19.66 2.75
N HIS A 313 -13.17 -18.50 2.28
CA HIS A 313 -12.31 -18.40 1.11
C HIS A 313 -10.85 -18.36 1.56
N GLU A 314 -10.05 -19.27 1.03
CA GLU A 314 -8.60 -19.31 1.27
C GLU A 314 -7.87 -18.74 0.06
N ILE A 315 -7.04 -17.73 0.31
CA ILE A 315 -6.03 -17.30 -0.67
C ILE A 315 -4.71 -17.95 -0.26
N PRO A 316 -4.19 -18.92 -1.04
CA PRO A 316 -2.97 -19.63 -0.69
C PRO A 316 -1.76 -18.68 -0.76
N LEU A 317 -0.76 -18.92 0.10
CA LEU A 317 0.51 -18.21 -0.03
C LEU A 317 1.16 -18.54 -1.37
N ARG A 318 1.64 -17.50 -2.05
CA ARG A 318 2.55 -17.68 -3.18
C ARG A 318 3.82 -18.39 -2.70
N PRO A 319 4.26 -19.47 -3.36
CA PRO A 319 5.54 -20.09 -3.03
C PRO A 319 6.67 -19.14 -3.41
N LEU A 320 7.45 -18.72 -2.42
CA LEU A 320 8.63 -17.86 -2.61
C LEU A 320 9.90 -18.70 -2.75
N SER A 321 10.77 -18.30 -3.67
CA SER A 321 12.14 -18.79 -3.80
C SER A 321 12.97 -18.47 -2.56
N ARG A 322 14.18 -19.04 -2.46
CA ARG A 322 15.06 -18.83 -1.29
C ARG A 322 15.47 -17.37 -1.12
N SER A 323 15.78 -16.67 -2.20
CA SER A 323 16.18 -15.25 -2.18
C SER A 323 14.99 -14.35 -1.85
N GLU A 324 13.83 -14.55 -2.49
CA GLU A 324 12.59 -13.82 -2.18
C GLU A 324 12.19 -13.99 -0.71
N ARG A 325 12.40 -15.18 -0.12
CA ARG A 325 12.15 -15.41 1.30
C ARG A 325 13.11 -14.62 2.20
N ALA A 326 14.36 -14.45 1.79
CA ALA A 326 15.31 -13.60 2.52
C ALA A 326 14.92 -12.13 2.43
N ILE A 327 14.55 -11.66 1.23
CA ILE A 327 14.05 -10.30 0.97
C ILE A 327 12.80 -10.01 1.82
N ALA A 328 11.81 -10.91 1.81
CA ALA A 328 10.59 -10.77 2.60
C ALA A 328 10.86 -10.75 4.11
N ARG A 329 11.85 -11.52 4.60
CA ARG A 329 12.26 -11.45 6.01
C ARG A 329 12.90 -10.11 6.35
N PHE A 330 13.76 -9.59 5.49
CA PHE A 330 14.36 -8.29 5.68
C PHE A 330 13.29 -7.20 5.71
N ALA A 331 12.39 -7.16 4.73
CA ALA A 331 11.25 -6.24 4.69
C ALA A 331 10.37 -6.34 5.95
N ALA A 332 10.08 -7.57 6.40
CA ALA A 332 9.28 -7.79 7.61
C ALA A 332 9.99 -7.29 8.88
N ILE A 333 11.31 -7.42 8.97
CA ILE A 333 12.09 -6.87 10.09
C ILE A 333 12.06 -5.34 10.02
N MET A 334 12.38 -4.76 8.86
CA MET A 334 12.43 -3.32 8.65
C MET A 334 11.08 -2.64 8.90
N GLY A 335 10.00 -3.12 8.30
CA GLY A 335 8.63 -2.61 8.47
C GLY A 335 7.96 -2.96 9.80
N SER A 336 8.66 -3.67 10.69
CA SER A 336 8.17 -4.00 12.03
C SER A 336 8.71 -3.07 13.11
N GLY A 337 8.08 -3.11 14.29
CA GLY A 337 8.64 -2.47 15.48
C GLY A 337 10.04 -2.96 15.88
N LEU A 338 10.47 -4.14 15.41
CA LEU A 338 11.85 -4.60 15.60
C LEU A 338 12.85 -3.74 14.81
N GLY A 339 12.52 -3.36 13.57
CA GLY A 339 13.32 -2.43 12.77
C GLY A 339 13.48 -1.10 13.50
N VAL A 340 12.38 -0.53 13.97
CA VAL A 340 12.39 0.71 14.78
C VAL A 340 13.24 0.57 16.05
N LEU A 341 13.15 -0.56 16.76
CA LEU A 341 13.97 -0.81 17.95
C LEU A 341 15.47 -0.85 17.60
N ILE A 342 15.84 -1.51 16.50
CA ILE A 342 17.22 -1.55 16.01
C ILE A 342 17.70 -0.13 15.67
N SER A 343 16.88 0.67 14.98
CA SER A 343 17.19 2.07 14.66
C SER A 343 17.37 2.92 15.91
N LEU A 344 16.52 2.73 16.93
CA LEU A 344 16.60 3.46 18.20
C LEU A 344 17.89 3.09 18.96
N ILE A 345 18.24 1.81 19.00
CA ILE A 345 19.48 1.35 19.63
C ILE A 345 20.69 1.93 18.90
N ALA A 346 20.69 1.92 17.56
CA ALA A 346 21.76 2.52 16.75
C ALA A 346 21.90 4.02 17.01
N LEU A 347 20.78 4.76 17.11
CA LEU A 347 20.76 6.18 17.42
C LEU A 347 21.32 6.47 18.82
N VAL A 348 20.90 5.70 19.84
CA VAL A 348 21.39 5.85 21.21
C VAL A 348 22.89 5.55 21.28
N ALA A 349 23.35 4.50 20.62
CA ALA A 349 24.77 4.16 20.54
C ALA A 349 25.58 5.29 19.87
N TRP A 350 25.06 5.85 18.78
CA TRP A 350 25.69 6.98 18.10
C TRP A 350 25.73 8.24 19.00
N LEU A 351 24.66 8.56 19.71
CA LEU A 351 24.65 9.68 20.67
C LEU A 351 25.60 9.45 21.84
N ALA A 352 25.75 8.20 22.32
CA ALA A 352 26.61 7.87 23.45
C ALA A 352 28.10 7.95 23.10
N VAL A 353 28.48 7.59 21.87
CA VAL A 353 29.88 7.64 21.41
C VAL A 353 30.27 9.05 20.94
N GLY A 354 29.30 9.86 20.48
CA GLY A 354 29.55 11.20 19.97
C GLY A 354 30.37 12.13 20.88
N PRO A 355 30.11 12.21 22.21
CA PRO A 355 30.93 13.01 23.12
C PRO A 355 32.41 12.60 23.16
N ILE A 356 32.69 11.30 23.02
CA ILE A 356 34.07 10.76 23.01
C ILE A 356 34.80 11.24 21.75
N LEU A 357 34.08 11.32 20.63
CA LEU A 357 34.60 11.74 19.32
C LEU A 357 34.32 13.22 18.99
N LYS A 358 33.89 14.00 19.98
CA LYS A 358 33.63 15.46 19.90
C LYS A 358 32.61 15.89 18.84
N PHE A 359 31.81 14.98 18.30
CA PHE A 359 30.87 15.25 17.21
C PHE A 359 31.53 16.00 16.03
N ASP A 360 32.73 15.58 15.63
CA ASP A 360 33.36 16.12 14.42
C ASP A 360 32.58 15.74 13.14
N ASP A 361 32.90 16.41 12.03
CA ASP A 361 32.19 16.21 10.77
C ASP A 361 32.28 14.76 10.29
N ASN A 362 33.39 14.07 10.54
CA ASN A 362 33.58 12.67 10.19
C ASN A 362 32.69 11.73 11.01
N TRP A 363 32.48 11.98 12.31
CA TRP A 363 31.57 11.23 13.18
C TRP A 363 30.10 11.45 12.80
N VAL A 364 29.75 12.71 12.48
CA VAL A 364 28.41 13.08 12.04
C VAL A 364 28.08 12.43 10.68
N LEU A 365 29.06 12.29 9.79
CA LEU A 365 28.87 11.63 8.49
C LEU A 365 28.56 10.12 8.59
N ILE A 366 28.94 9.45 9.68
CA ILE A 366 28.71 8.01 9.86
C ILE A 366 27.21 7.68 9.90
N THR A 367 26.38 8.55 10.50
CA THR A 367 24.92 8.34 10.49
C THR A 367 24.39 8.38 9.08
N GLY A 368 24.81 9.38 8.30
CA GLY A 368 24.40 9.52 6.91
C GLY A 368 24.80 8.31 6.06
N THR A 369 26.02 7.81 6.26
CA THR A 369 26.54 6.62 5.58
C THR A 369 25.75 5.37 5.95
N PHE A 370 25.50 5.13 7.24
CA PHE A 370 24.70 3.99 7.68
C PHE A 370 23.29 4.02 7.10
N THR A 371 22.59 5.16 7.24
CA THR A 371 21.21 5.29 6.74
C THR A 371 21.15 5.16 5.22
N GLY A 372 22.10 5.74 4.48
CA GLY A 372 22.12 5.67 3.01
C GLY A 372 22.43 4.26 2.48
N LEU A 373 23.34 3.52 3.12
CA LEU A 373 23.62 2.13 2.74
C LEU A 373 22.39 1.23 2.98
N VAL A 374 21.68 1.43 4.09
CA VAL A 374 20.46 0.65 4.39
C VAL A 374 19.31 1.06 3.49
N GLY A 375 19.07 2.36 3.30
CA GLY A 375 18.02 2.90 2.41
C GLY A 375 18.21 2.47 0.96
N PHE A 376 19.46 2.40 0.48
CA PHE A 376 19.78 1.83 -0.82
C PHE A 376 19.30 0.38 -0.98
N ILE A 377 19.55 -0.48 0.02
CA ILE A 377 19.05 -1.86 0.00
C ILE A 377 17.52 -1.86 0.09
N ASP A 378 16.97 -1.06 1.01
CA ASP A 378 15.54 -1.02 1.28
C ASP A 378 14.74 -0.56 0.06
N GLY A 379 15.22 0.41 -0.72
CA GLY A 379 14.56 0.85 -1.96
C GLY A 379 14.36 -0.30 -2.97
N PHE A 380 15.34 -1.19 -3.13
CA PHE A 380 15.20 -2.38 -3.99
C PHE A 380 14.35 -3.47 -3.36
N VAL A 381 14.42 -3.65 -2.03
CA VAL A 381 13.56 -4.60 -1.30
C VAL A 381 12.11 -4.17 -1.41
N LEU A 382 11.82 -2.90 -1.15
CA LEU A 382 10.49 -2.29 -1.20
C LEU A 382 9.88 -2.49 -2.59
N ARG A 383 10.63 -2.18 -3.64
CA ARG A 383 10.15 -2.39 -5.01
C ARG A 383 9.91 -3.88 -5.33
N ASN A 384 10.75 -4.78 -4.82
CA ASN A 384 10.53 -6.22 -5.00
C ASN A 384 9.27 -6.72 -4.30
N ILE A 385 9.01 -6.28 -3.07
CA ILE A 385 7.78 -6.63 -2.35
C ILE A 385 6.55 -6.05 -3.07
N TYR A 386 6.64 -4.81 -3.53
CA TYR A 386 5.54 -4.17 -4.27
C TYR A 386 5.20 -4.93 -5.55
N SER A 387 6.20 -5.38 -6.32
CA SER A 387 5.93 -6.13 -7.56
C SER A 387 5.25 -7.48 -7.29
N ILE A 388 5.60 -8.13 -6.18
CA ILE A 388 4.94 -9.36 -5.72
C ILE A 388 3.48 -9.08 -5.35
N ASP A 389 3.25 -8.04 -4.55
CA ASP A 389 1.90 -7.65 -4.08
C ASP A 389 1.00 -7.22 -5.25
N GLU A 390 1.51 -6.43 -6.19
CA GLU A 390 0.82 -6.03 -7.43
C GLU A 390 0.37 -7.25 -8.24
N THR A 391 1.27 -8.22 -8.45
CA THR A 391 0.96 -9.45 -9.19
C THR A 391 -0.12 -10.27 -8.48
N SER A 392 0.00 -10.42 -7.17
CA SER A 392 -0.95 -11.15 -6.34
C SER A 392 -2.33 -10.50 -6.35
N ALA A 393 -2.39 -9.17 -6.23
CA ALA A 393 -3.63 -8.42 -6.30
C ALA A 393 -4.32 -8.58 -7.66
N ALA A 394 -3.58 -8.42 -8.76
CA ALA A 394 -4.10 -8.54 -10.12
C ALA A 394 -4.70 -9.94 -10.38
N LEU A 395 -4.07 -11.00 -9.87
CA LEU A 395 -4.60 -12.36 -9.95
C LEU A 395 -5.95 -12.50 -9.23
N GLN A 396 -6.09 -11.92 -8.04
CA GLN A 396 -7.33 -12.00 -7.27
C GLN A 396 -8.46 -11.16 -7.87
N PHE A 397 -8.16 -9.95 -8.36
CA PHE A 397 -9.12 -9.15 -9.12
C PHE A 397 -9.60 -9.90 -10.36
N ARG A 398 -8.70 -10.55 -11.10
CA ARG A 398 -9.06 -11.34 -12.29
C ARG A 398 -9.91 -12.56 -11.94
N ALA A 399 -9.59 -13.27 -10.87
CA ALA A 399 -10.38 -14.41 -10.39
C ALA A 399 -11.80 -13.98 -9.98
N LEU A 400 -11.91 -12.85 -9.27
CA LEU A 400 -13.19 -12.26 -8.88
C LEU A 400 -14.00 -11.82 -10.11
N MET A 401 -13.38 -11.11 -11.05
CA MET A 401 -14.02 -10.72 -12.32
C MET A 401 -14.56 -11.93 -13.09
N TYR A 402 -13.80 -13.00 -13.21
CA TYR A 402 -14.26 -14.21 -13.90
C TYR A 402 -15.48 -14.84 -13.20
N SER A 403 -15.46 -14.88 -11.86
CA SER A 403 -16.57 -15.40 -11.07
C SER A 403 -17.83 -14.55 -11.23
N ASP A 404 -17.71 -13.22 -11.17
CA ASP A 404 -18.84 -12.29 -11.34
C ASP A 404 -19.43 -12.36 -12.75
N SER A 405 -18.57 -12.36 -13.77
CA SER A 405 -19.02 -12.43 -15.16
C SER A 405 -19.78 -13.72 -15.44
N ARG A 406 -19.36 -14.86 -14.86
CA ARG A 406 -20.10 -16.13 -14.97
C ARG A 406 -21.47 -16.05 -14.32
N LEU A 407 -21.61 -15.36 -13.19
CA LEU A 407 -22.93 -15.16 -12.57
C LEU A 407 -23.83 -14.32 -13.45
N LEU A 408 -23.34 -13.18 -13.92
CA LEU A 408 -24.11 -12.28 -14.79
C LEU A 408 -24.48 -12.95 -16.13
N GLU A 409 -23.60 -13.79 -16.67
CA GLU A 409 -23.87 -14.60 -17.87
C GLU A 409 -25.03 -15.58 -17.63
N VAL A 410 -25.05 -16.29 -16.49
CA VAL A 410 -26.18 -17.16 -16.13
C VAL A 410 -27.49 -16.38 -16.04
N LEU A 411 -27.43 -15.13 -15.58
CA LEU A 411 -28.59 -14.24 -15.47
C LEU A 411 -28.96 -13.53 -16.78
N ASN A 412 -28.25 -13.80 -17.89
CA ASN A 412 -28.43 -13.16 -19.19
C ASN A 412 -28.29 -11.62 -19.13
N ILE A 413 -27.36 -11.11 -18.31
CA ILE A 413 -27.06 -9.69 -18.14
C ILE A 413 -25.83 -9.33 -18.97
N SER A 414 -25.96 -8.38 -19.90
CA SER A 414 -24.83 -7.95 -20.72
C SER A 414 -23.87 -7.05 -19.94
N VAL A 415 -22.61 -7.46 -19.82
CA VAL A 415 -21.54 -6.62 -19.24
C VAL A 415 -20.79 -5.91 -20.37
N PRO A 416 -20.74 -4.57 -20.39
CA PRO A 416 -19.96 -3.84 -21.39
C PRO A 416 -18.47 -4.20 -21.30
N LEU A 417 -17.87 -4.56 -22.44
CA LEU A 417 -16.44 -4.85 -22.54
C LEU A 417 -15.65 -3.55 -22.40
N GLU A 418 -14.80 -3.47 -21.38
CA GLU A 418 -13.88 -2.34 -21.28
C GLU A 418 -12.77 -2.46 -22.33
N PRO A 419 -12.46 -1.37 -23.06
CA PRO A 419 -11.41 -1.40 -24.06
C PRO A 419 -10.04 -1.55 -23.39
N VAL A 420 -9.24 -2.50 -23.89
CA VAL A 420 -7.85 -2.67 -23.45
C VAL A 420 -7.04 -1.43 -23.86
N LYS A 421 -6.60 -0.64 -22.87
CA LYS A 421 -5.75 0.54 -23.12
C LYS A 421 -4.39 0.07 -23.68
N LYS A 422 -4.00 0.62 -24.84
CA LYS A 422 -2.65 0.42 -25.38
C LYS A 422 -1.63 1.28 -24.61
N LEU A 423 -0.53 0.66 -24.20
CA LEU A 423 0.58 1.34 -23.53
C LEU A 423 1.39 2.18 -24.51
N SER A 424 1.62 3.44 -24.16
CA SER A 424 2.56 4.33 -24.84
C SER A 424 4.01 3.86 -24.66
N LEU A 425 4.92 4.30 -25.54
CA LEU A 425 6.35 3.97 -25.41
C LEU A 425 6.94 4.43 -24.08
N SER A 426 6.55 5.63 -23.62
CA SER A 426 6.96 6.16 -22.31
C SER A 426 6.53 5.21 -21.20
N GLU A 427 5.24 4.84 -21.13
CA GLU A 427 4.73 3.90 -20.13
C GLU A 427 5.45 2.55 -20.17
N ARG A 428 5.80 2.03 -21.37
CA ARG A 428 6.53 0.75 -21.50
C ARG A 428 7.95 0.81 -20.95
N ILE A 429 8.69 1.88 -21.26
CA ILE A 429 10.06 2.06 -20.75
C ILE A 429 10.02 2.19 -19.23
N SER A 430 9.14 3.04 -18.75
CA SER A 430 8.84 3.22 -17.34
C SER A 430 8.57 1.87 -16.64
N LEU A 431 7.66 1.05 -17.19
CA LEU A 431 7.34 -0.26 -16.61
C LEU A 431 8.53 -1.21 -16.64
N ALA A 432 9.27 -1.27 -17.75
CA ALA A 432 10.47 -2.10 -17.84
C ALA A 432 11.53 -1.71 -16.79
N THR A 433 11.72 -0.41 -16.55
CA THR A 433 12.62 0.07 -15.48
C THR A 433 12.10 -0.35 -14.09
N SER A 434 10.80 -0.21 -13.85
CA SER A 434 10.17 -0.62 -12.59
C SER A 434 10.28 -2.14 -12.34
N ASP A 435 10.06 -2.95 -13.38
CA ASP A 435 10.15 -4.41 -13.31
C ASP A 435 11.60 -4.87 -13.09
N PHE A 436 12.55 -4.20 -13.74
CA PHE A 436 13.97 -4.42 -13.50
C PHE A 436 14.32 -4.13 -12.04
N CYS A 437 13.98 -2.95 -11.51
CA CYS A 437 14.24 -2.59 -10.12
C CYS A 437 13.54 -3.52 -9.12
N GLY A 438 12.36 -4.04 -9.46
CA GLY A 438 11.60 -4.99 -8.63
C GLY A 438 12.01 -6.45 -8.78
N HIS A 439 13.01 -6.77 -9.61
CA HIS A 439 13.43 -8.13 -9.83
C HIS A 439 14.21 -8.68 -8.62
N ARG A 440 13.98 -9.93 -8.22
CA ARG A 440 14.64 -10.49 -7.02
C ARG A 440 16.18 -10.43 -7.02
N TYR A 441 16.81 -10.42 -8.20
CA TYR A 441 18.26 -10.35 -8.33
C TYR A 441 18.82 -8.94 -8.14
N THR A 442 18.03 -7.88 -8.36
CA THR A 442 18.50 -6.51 -8.11
C THR A 442 18.64 -6.25 -6.62
N SER A 443 17.71 -6.71 -5.78
CA SER A 443 17.84 -6.60 -4.32
C SER A 443 19.07 -7.36 -3.78
N VAL A 444 19.37 -8.55 -4.33
CA VAL A 444 20.59 -9.30 -3.96
C VAL A 444 21.85 -8.58 -4.47
N GLY A 445 21.80 -8.05 -5.69
CA GLY A 445 22.87 -7.23 -6.26
C GLY A 445 23.16 -5.99 -5.42
N ALA A 446 22.12 -5.34 -4.88
CA ALA A 446 22.26 -4.19 -4.01
C ALA A 446 23.07 -4.50 -2.74
N VAL A 447 22.84 -5.66 -2.13
CA VAL A 447 23.64 -6.12 -0.99
C VAL A 447 25.11 -6.32 -1.38
N LEU A 448 25.39 -6.89 -2.56
CA LEU A 448 26.76 -7.06 -3.05
C LEU A 448 27.45 -5.72 -3.28
N VAL A 449 26.73 -4.73 -3.83
CA VAL A 449 27.23 -3.36 -4.00
C VAL A 449 27.57 -2.74 -2.65
N VAL A 450 26.67 -2.84 -1.66
CA VAL A 450 26.93 -2.32 -0.30
C VAL A 450 28.13 -2.99 0.34
N VAL A 451 28.28 -4.31 0.22
CA VAL A 451 29.47 -5.01 0.72
C VAL A 451 30.74 -4.50 0.03
N GLY A 452 30.72 -4.30 -1.29
CA GLY A 452 31.84 -3.72 -2.03
C GLY A 452 32.21 -2.31 -1.55
N LEU A 453 31.20 -1.46 -1.31
CA LEU A 453 31.39 -0.10 -0.77
C LEU A 453 31.98 -0.15 0.65
N LEU A 454 31.49 -1.03 1.52
CA LEU A 454 32.01 -1.21 2.88
C LEU A 454 33.48 -1.68 2.89
N VAL A 455 33.85 -2.58 1.97
CA VAL A 455 35.24 -3.02 1.79
C VAL A 455 36.11 -1.85 1.34
N ALA A 456 35.66 -1.07 0.35
CA ALA A 456 36.39 0.11 -0.13
C ALA A 456 36.56 1.17 0.98
N ALA A 457 35.51 1.46 1.75
CA ALA A 457 35.59 2.39 2.89
C ALA A 457 36.53 1.89 3.99
N SER A 458 36.54 0.57 4.25
CA SER A 458 37.45 -0.03 5.22
C SER A 458 38.91 0.06 4.78
N ILE A 459 39.19 -0.12 3.48
CA ILE A 459 40.52 0.11 2.89
C ILE A 459 40.95 1.58 3.06
N LEU A 460 40.00 2.51 2.89
CA LEU A 460 40.18 3.94 3.10
C LEU A 460 40.09 4.37 4.58
N GLN A 461 40.12 3.40 5.51
CA GLN A 461 40.12 3.61 6.96
C GLN A 461 38.96 4.49 7.47
N TRP A 462 37.80 4.44 6.83
CA TRP A 462 36.63 5.26 7.19
C TRP A 462 36.92 6.77 7.24
N SER A 463 37.86 7.22 6.40
CA SER A 463 38.08 8.63 6.11
C SER A 463 36.83 9.28 5.52
N GLU A 464 36.77 10.62 5.55
CA GLU A 464 35.69 11.40 4.95
C GLU A 464 35.45 11.00 3.48
N THR A 465 36.53 10.82 2.71
CA THR A 465 36.46 10.33 1.32
C THR A 465 35.87 8.93 1.21
N GLY A 466 36.25 8.00 2.10
CA GLY A 466 35.70 6.64 2.13
C GLY A 466 34.21 6.60 2.49
N GLN A 467 33.76 7.49 3.38
CA GLN A 467 32.36 7.65 3.75
C GLN A 467 31.54 8.30 2.64
N LEU A 468 32.05 9.38 2.02
CA LEU A 468 31.40 10.04 0.88
C LEU A 468 31.29 9.12 -0.34
N LEU A 469 32.27 8.22 -0.55
CA LEU A 469 32.21 7.17 -1.57
C LEU A 469 31.07 6.18 -1.33
N CYS A 470 30.75 5.87 -0.07
CA CYS A 470 29.59 5.05 0.25
C CYS A 470 28.28 5.82 0.06
N ASN A 471 28.27 7.07 0.52
CA ASN A 471 27.05 7.87 0.66
C ASN A 471 26.54 8.42 -0.68
N THR A 472 27.42 8.99 -1.50
CA THR A 472 27.04 9.70 -2.73
C THR A 472 26.37 8.76 -3.75
N PRO A 473 26.95 7.60 -4.11
CA PRO A 473 26.32 6.70 -5.08
C PRO A 473 25.03 6.08 -4.56
N THR A 474 24.95 5.77 -3.26
CA THR A 474 23.75 5.18 -2.67
C THR A 474 22.58 6.15 -2.67
N ARG A 475 22.79 7.40 -2.24
CA ARG A 475 21.76 8.45 -2.29
C ARG A 475 21.30 8.77 -3.71
N ILE A 476 22.22 8.79 -4.69
CA ILE A 476 21.86 9.01 -6.10
C ILE A 476 20.95 7.89 -6.60
N VAL A 477 21.26 6.62 -6.30
CA VAL A 477 20.42 5.51 -6.75
C VAL A 477 19.11 5.46 -5.98
N GLU A 478 19.11 5.71 -4.67
CA GLU A 478 17.92 5.81 -3.84
C GLU A 478 16.97 6.90 -4.35
N GLY A 479 17.49 8.08 -4.69
CA GLY A 479 16.70 9.17 -5.27
C GLY A 479 16.05 8.78 -6.60
N PHE A 480 16.76 7.99 -7.41
CA PHE A 480 16.18 7.42 -8.63
C PHE A 480 15.11 6.36 -8.32
N LEU A 481 15.34 5.50 -7.33
CA LEU A 481 14.38 4.48 -6.92
C LEU A 481 13.07 5.09 -6.39
N LEU A 482 13.11 6.22 -5.69
CA LEU A 482 11.89 6.94 -5.28
C LEU A 482 11.07 7.41 -6.49
N LEU A 483 11.71 7.92 -7.55
CA LEU A 483 11.01 8.26 -8.79
C LEU A 483 10.39 7.02 -9.46
N VAL A 484 11.14 5.92 -9.49
CA VAL A 484 10.65 4.62 -9.98
C VAL A 484 9.46 4.13 -9.13
N LEU A 485 9.50 4.28 -7.81
CA LEU A 485 8.42 3.92 -6.90
C LEU A 485 7.17 4.78 -7.13
N ILE A 486 7.30 6.09 -7.35
CA ILE A 486 6.16 6.97 -7.70
C ILE A 486 5.47 6.44 -8.96
N GLN A 487 6.25 6.12 -10.00
CA GLN A 487 5.69 5.56 -11.23
C GLN A 487 5.08 4.17 -11.01
N ALA A 488 5.80 3.29 -10.32
CA ALA A 488 5.37 1.94 -9.97
C ALA A 488 4.10 1.93 -9.14
N HIS A 489 3.78 3.03 -8.44
CA HIS A 489 2.51 3.20 -7.78
C HIS A 489 1.43 3.75 -8.73
N ASN A 490 1.75 4.78 -9.51
CA ASN A 490 0.78 5.43 -10.40
C ASN A 490 0.16 4.47 -11.42
N PHE A 491 0.97 3.62 -12.05
CA PHE A 491 0.48 2.75 -13.13
C PHE A 491 -0.46 1.64 -12.62
N PRO A 492 -0.07 0.78 -11.67
CA PRO A 492 -0.97 -0.22 -11.08
C PRO A 492 -2.16 0.43 -10.37
N ASN A 493 -2.06 1.64 -9.84
CA ASN A 493 -3.24 2.34 -9.30
C ASN A 493 -4.28 2.64 -10.38
N MET A 494 -3.85 3.08 -11.57
CA MET A 494 -4.77 3.28 -12.69
C MET A 494 -5.41 1.96 -13.14
N GLU A 495 -4.67 0.85 -13.10
CA GLU A 495 -5.21 -0.48 -13.38
C GLU A 495 -6.18 -0.95 -12.29
N ARG A 496 -5.80 -0.83 -11.01
CA ARG A 496 -6.66 -1.16 -9.87
C ARG A 496 -7.94 -0.34 -9.84
N ALA A 497 -7.87 0.95 -10.15
CA ALA A 497 -9.05 1.80 -10.26
C ALA A 497 -10.00 1.30 -11.36
N ARG A 498 -9.46 0.83 -12.49
CA ARG A 498 -10.24 0.21 -13.56
C ARG A 498 -10.86 -1.11 -13.10
N ASP A 499 -10.06 -2.01 -12.54
CA ASP A 499 -10.52 -3.31 -12.03
C ASP A 499 -11.62 -3.15 -10.98
N PHE A 500 -11.47 -2.15 -10.11
CA PHE A 500 -12.46 -1.77 -9.12
C PHE A 500 -13.74 -1.21 -9.74
N ASN A 501 -13.66 -0.27 -10.69
CA ASN A 501 -14.86 0.24 -11.37
C ASN A 501 -15.62 -0.88 -12.06
N GLY A 502 -14.91 -1.81 -12.70
CA GLY A 502 -15.50 -3.00 -13.29
C GLY A 502 -16.15 -3.92 -12.24
N LEU A 503 -15.51 -4.12 -11.08
CA LEU A 503 -16.08 -4.86 -9.96
C LEU A 503 -17.37 -4.21 -9.46
N LEU A 504 -17.34 -2.92 -9.15
CA LEU A 504 -18.49 -2.19 -8.63
C LEU A 504 -19.66 -2.25 -9.62
N LYS A 505 -19.38 -2.07 -10.90
CA LYS A 505 -20.37 -2.21 -11.97
C LYS A 505 -21.08 -3.56 -11.95
N ARG A 506 -20.31 -4.66 -11.85
CA ARG A 506 -20.87 -6.01 -11.78
C ARG A 506 -21.71 -6.24 -10.53
N ARG A 507 -21.30 -5.68 -9.38
CA ARG A 507 -22.04 -5.77 -8.12
C ARG A 507 -23.34 -4.98 -8.14
N LEU A 508 -23.34 -3.77 -8.69
CA LEU A 508 -24.55 -2.96 -8.87
C LEU A 508 -25.53 -3.62 -9.85
N LEU A 509 -25.03 -4.18 -10.96
CA LEU A 509 -25.85 -4.95 -11.89
C LEU A 509 -26.52 -6.14 -11.21
N LEU A 510 -25.77 -6.89 -10.40
CA LEU A 510 -26.30 -8.00 -9.64
C LEU A 510 -27.34 -7.53 -8.61
N SER A 511 -27.07 -6.42 -7.92
CA SER A 511 -27.99 -5.82 -6.96
C SER A 511 -29.30 -5.38 -7.61
N SER A 512 -29.24 -4.74 -8.77
CA SER A 512 -30.43 -4.34 -9.53
C SER A 512 -31.26 -5.55 -9.92
N TYR A 513 -30.62 -6.60 -10.46
CA TYR A 513 -31.33 -7.82 -10.84
C TYR A 513 -32.03 -8.49 -9.67
N VAL A 514 -31.36 -8.57 -8.51
CA VAL A 514 -31.95 -9.18 -7.31
C VAL A 514 -33.10 -8.33 -6.76
N GLY A 515 -33.03 -7.00 -6.88
CA GLY A 515 -34.16 -6.12 -6.57
C GLY A 515 -35.40 -6.42 -7.41
N ASP A 516 -35.22 -6.71 -8.70
CA ASP A 516 -36.33 -7.06 -9.62
C ASP A 516 -36.93 -8.46 -9.37
N LEU A 517 -36.36 -9.28 -8.48
CA LEU A 517 -36.91 -10.61 -8.16
C LEU A 517 -38.09 -10.58 -7.16
N GLU A 518 -38.31 -9.44 -6.48
CA GLU A 518 -39.40 -9.25 -5.49
C GLU A 518 -40.71 -8.73 -6.12
N ASP A 519 -40.70 -8.24 -7.36
CA ASP A 519 -41.88 -7.82 -8.13
C ASP A 519 -42.36 -8.94 -9.09
#